data_AF-A0A7Z0THJ6-F1
#
_entry.id   AF-A0A7Z0THJ6-F1
#
_cell.length_a   1.000
_cell.length_b   1.000
_cell.length_c   1.000
_cell.angle_alpha   90.00
_cell.angle_beta   90.00
_cell.angle_gamma   90.00
#
_symmetry.space_group_name_H-M   'P 1'
#
loop_
_entity.id
_entity.type
_entity.pdbx_description
1 polymer ?
#
loop_
_entity_poly.entity_id
_entity_poly.type
_entity_poly.pdbx_seq_one_letter_code
_entity_poly.pdbx_strand_id
1 'polypeptide(L)' 'RPGPLDPLDPFTATSPAAPREFCTMLDGGPATARITGWWDGRRVHVSYDRRDGCRTARWDAMVPVLPVIRAVR' A
#
# COMPACT_ATOMS: atom_id res chain seq x y z
N ARG A 1 -9.96 -14.22 18.81
CA ARG A 1 -10.64 -14.71 17.58
C ARG A 1 -10.42 -13.64 16.54
N PRO A 2 -10.02 -13.97 15.30
CA PRO A 2 -9.98 -12.98 14.23
C PRO A 2 -11.37 -12.33 14.13
N GLY A 3 -11.43 -11.01 14.13
CA GLY A 3 -12.68 -10.28 13.93
C GLY A 3 -13.22 -10.49 12.50
N PRO A 4 -14.45 -10.04 12.21
CA PRO A 4 -14.87 -9.78 10.83
C PRO A 4 -13.80 -8.90 10.15
N LEU A 5 -13.62 -9.01 8.83
CA LEU A 5 -12.74 -8.11 8.08
C LEU A 5 -13.10 -6.67 8.45
N ASP A 6 -12.22 -6.00 9.19
CA ASP A 6 -12.42 -4.61 9.58
C ASP A 6 -12.37 -3.78 8.29
N PRO A 7 -13.43 -3.03 7.94
CA PRO A 7 -13.42 -2.16 6.77
C PRO A 7 -12.29 -1.12 6.79
N LEU A 8 -11.71 -0.86 7.98
CA LEU A 8 -10.59 0.06 8.19
C LEU A 8 -9.23 -0.63 8.27
N ASP A 9 -9.12 -1.96 8.10
CA ASP A 9 -7.82 -2.65 8.16
C ASP A 9 -6.96 -2.27 6.93
N PRO A 10 -5.82 -1.58 7.15
CA PRO A 10 -4.97 -1.04 6.08
C PRO A 10 -4.24 -2.13 5.29
N PHE A 11 -4.19 -3.37 5.81
CA PHE A 11 -3.60 -4.52 5.15
C PHE A 11 -4.62 -5.40 4.41
N THR A 12 -5.92 -5.15 4.59
CA THR A 12 -7.01 -5.84 3.85
C THR A 12 -7.78 -4.96 2.89
N ALA A 13 -7.77 -3.64 3.10
CA ALA A 13 -8.48 -2.70 2.25
C ALA A 13 -8.00 -2.87 0.80
N THR A 14 -8.77 -3.65 0.07
CA THR A 14 -8.82 -3.68 -1.37
C THR A 14 -9.47 -2.34 -1.72
N SER A 15 -8.74 -1.34 -2.21
CA SER A 15 -7.99 -1.44 -3.45
C SER A 15 -6.79 -0.50 -3.61
N PRO A 16 -5.62 -1.02 -4.02
CA PRO A 16 -4.49 -0.24 -4.55
C PRO A 16 -4.52 0.17 -6.02
N ALA A 17 -5.70 0.25 -6.65
CA ALA A 17 -6.01 -0.20 -8.01
C ALA A 17 -6.91 -1.44 -7.92
N ALA A 18 -8.22 -1.24 -7.88
CA ALA A 18 -9.16 -2.28 -8.26
C ALA A 18 -8.73 -2.83 -9.62
N PRO A 19 -9.07 -4.09 -9.96
CA PRO A 19 -8.79 -4.64 -11.29
C PRO A 19 -9.40 -3.82 -12.46
N ARG A 20 -10.06 -2.68 -12.18
CA ARG A 20 -10.64 -1.72 -13.12
C ARG A 20 -10.30 -0.24 -12.84
N GLU A 21 -9.29 0.07 -12.04
CA GLU A 21 -8.87 1.47 -11.85
C GLU A 21 -8.01 1.95 -13.02
N PHE A 22 -8.37 3.10 -13.59
CA PHE A 22 -7.56 3.78 -14.58
C PHE A 22 -6.40 4.50 -13.89
N CYS A 23 -5.23 3.88 -13.91
CA CYS A 23 -4.02 4.41 -13.29
C CYS A 23 -3.19 5.18 -14.31
N THR A 24 -2.67 6.34 -13.91
CA THR A 24 -1.65 7.04 -14.72
C THR A 24 -0.36 6.23 -14.72
N MET A 25 0.37 6.21 -15.84
CA MET A 25 1.71 5.62 -15.93
C MET A 25 2.82 6.51 -15.34
N LEU A 26 2.46 7.40 -14.40
CA LEU A 26 3.41 8.26 -13.71
C LEU A 26 4.24 7.42 -12.73
N ASP A 27 5.54 7.31 -12.99
CA ASP A 27 6.47 6.66 -12.08
C ASP A 27 6.80 7.57 -10.89
N GLY A 28 6.48 7.12 -9.69
CA GLY A 28 6.78 7.81 -8.42
C GLY A 28 8.22 7.61 -7.95
N GLY A 29 9.01 6.77 -8.63
CA GLY A 29 10.43 6.54 -8.36
C GLY A 29 10.72 5.13 -7.81
N PRO A 30 12.00 4.82 -7.54
CA PRO A 30 12.48 3.45 -7.35
C PRO A 30 12.16 2.84 -5.98
N ALA A 31 11.50 3.59 -5.08
CA ALA A 31 11.24 3.13 -3.73
C ALA A 31 10.33 1.89 -3.73
N THR A 32 10.75 0.87 -2.99
CA THR A 32 9.98 -0.36 -2.77
C THR A 32 9.99 -0.70 -1.28
N ALA A 33 8.97 -1.42 -0.82
CA ALA A 33 8.90 -1.89 0.56
C ALA A 33 8.24 -3.27 0.63
N ARG A 34 8.61 -4.03 1.66
CA ARG A 34 7.98 -5.31 2.00
C ARG A 34 7.62 -5.30 3.48
N ILE A 35 6.34 -5.51 3.78
CA ILE A 35 5.84 -5.59 5.14
C ILE A 35 5.52 -7.06 5.44
N THR A 36 6.13 -7.59 6.50
CA THR A 36 5.92 -8.96 6.97
C THR A 36 5.72 -8.99 8.47
N GLY A 37 4.76 -9.76 8.96
CA GLY A 37 4.53 -9.89 10.39
C GLY A 37 3.13 -10.40 10.73
N TRP A 38 2.64 -9.99 11.90
CA TRP A 38 1.29 -10.26 12.36
C TRP A 38 0.54 -8.93 12.56
N TRP A 39 -0.67 -8.86 12.04
CA TRP A 39 -1.59 -7.74 12.19
C TRP A 39 -2.97 -8.28 12.52
N ASP A 40 -3.60 -7.78 13.58
CA ASP A 40 -4.92 -8.24 14.04
C ASP A 40 -5.07 -9.78 14.08
N GLY A 41 -4.03 -10.46 14.61
CA GLY A 41 -4.00 -11.92 14.71
C GLY A 41 -3.90 -12.66 13.36
N ARG A 42 -3.60 -11.96 12.26
CA ARG A 42 -3.39 -12.52 10.92
C ARG A 42 -1.98 -12.28 10.42
N ARG A 43 -1.40 -13.21 9.67
CA ARG A 43 -0.12 -12.97 9.00
C ARG A 43 -0.29 -11.98 7.86
N VAL A 44 0.57 -10.98 7.83
CA VAL A 44 0.70 -10.03 6.71
C VAL A 44 1.99 -10.30 5.96
N HIS A 45 1.89 -10.29 4.63
CA HIS A 45 3.03 -10.37 3.72
C HIS A 45 2.67 -9.60 2.45
N VAL A 46 3.07 -8.33 2.38
CA VAL A 46 2.65 -7.40 1.33
C VAL A 46 3.85 -6.64 0.79
N SER A 47 3.91 -6.49 -0.54
CA SER A 47 4.91 -5.65 -1.21
C SER A 47 4.28 -4.38 -1.77
N TYR A 48 5.08 -3.32 -1.75
CA TYR A 48 4.75 -1.98 -2.23
C TYR A 48 5.83 -1.51 -3.20
N ASP A 49 5.42 -0.87 -4.28
CA ASP A 49 6.26 -0.16 -5.24
C ASP A 49 5.51 1.10 -5.69
N ARG A 50 6.13 1.93 -6.54
CA ARG A 50 5.57 3.22 -6.96
C ARG A 50 5.62 3.42 -8.48
N ARG A 51 5.52 2.33 -9.24
CA ARG A 51 5.70 2.34 -10.72
C ARG A 51 4.56 2.98 -11.51
N ASP A 52 3.44 3.26 -10.87
CA ASP A 52 2.29 3.95 -11.46
C ASP A 52 1.58 4.82 -10.41
N GLY A 53 0.60 5.60 -10.85
CA GLY A 53 -0.12 6.55 -9.99
C GLY A 53 -0.92 5.89 -8.88
N CYS A 54 -1.53 4.72 -9.14
CA CYS A 54 -2.31 4.00 -8.12
C CYS A 54 -1.40 3.36 -7.07
N ARG A 55 -0.28 2.79 -7.51
CA ARG A 55 0.74 2.23 -6.60
C ARG A 55 1.37 3.32 -5.74
N THR A 56 1.59 4.50 -6.29
CA THR A 56 2.03 5.68 -5.53
C THR A 56 0.97 6.12 -4.52
N ALA A 57 -0.30 6.23 -4.92
CA ALA A 57 -1.38 6.57 -4.00
C ALA A 57 -1.53 5.55 -2.85
N ARG A 58 -1.36 4.26 -3.17
CA ARG A 58 -1.35 3.18 -2.16
C ARG A 58 -0.17 3.30 -1.20
N TRP A 59 1.00 3.70 -1.69
CA TRP A 59 2.16 3.99 -0.82
C TRP A 59 1.83 5.11 0.16
N ASP A 60 1.27 6.21 -0.34
CA ASP A 60 0.94 7.39 0.47
C ASP A 60 -0.13 7.10 1.52
N ALA A 61 -1.12 6.26 1.20
CA ALA A 61 -2.13 5.78 2.15
C ALA A 61 -1.56 4.92 3.29
N MET A 62 -0.35 4.36 3.12
CA MET A 62 0.34 3.57 4.14
C MET A 62 1.33 4.38 4.97
N VAL A 63 1.47 5.68 4.73
CA VAL A 63 2.18 6.57 5.66
C VAL A 63 1.35 6.67 6.95
N PRO A 64 1.94 6.52 8.15
CA PRO A 64 3.39 6.56 8.46
C PRO A 64 4.10 5.20 8.54
N VAL A 65 3.42 4.08 8.25
CA VAL A 65 4.05 2.75 8.25
C VAL A 65 5.15 2.67 7.19
N LEU A 66 4.90 3.30 6.03
CA LEU A 66 5.92 3.55 5.02
C LEU A 66 6.52 4.96 5.19
N PRO A 67 7.78 5.17 4.79
CA PRO A 67 8.39 6.49 4.84
C PRO A 67 7.72 7.44 3.85
N VAL A 68 7.60 8.70 4.28
CA VAL A 68 7.27 9.81 3.38
C VAL A 68 8.44 10.02 2.42
N ILE A 69 8.21 9.75 1.14
CA ILE A 69 9.22 10.00 0.11
C ILE A 69 8.99 11.41 -0.43
N ARG A 70 9.89 12.33 -0.10
CA ARG A 70 9.92 13.64 -0.74
C ARG A 70 10.68 13.52 -2.05
N ALA A 71 10.10 14.02 -3.13
CA ALA A 71 10.88 14.27 -4.34
C ALA A 71 11.98 15.27 -3.96
N VAL A 72 13.23 14.83 -4.03
CA VAL A 72 14.37 15.75 -3.97
C VAL A 72 14.27 16.54 -5.26
N ARG A 73 13.97 17.83 -5.13
CA ARG A 73 13.92 18.76 -6.25
C ARG A 73 15.31 18.90 -6.85
#